data_AF-X0XQX8-F1
#
_entry.id   AF-X0XQX8-F1
#
_cell.length_a   1.000
_cell.length_b   1.000
_cell.length_c   1.000
_cell.angle_alpha   90.00
_cell.angle_beta   90.00
_cell.angle_gamma   90.00
#
_symmetry.space_group_name_H-M   'P 1'
#
loop_
_entity.id
_entity.type
_entity.pdbx_description
1 polymer ?
#
loop_
_entity_poly.entity_id
_entity_poly.type
_entity_poly.pdbx_seq_one_letter_code
_entity_poly.pdbx_strand_id
1 'polypeptide(L)'
;MPELIKQFEDDDEDVRLAAVEAVGKLGSKEHVPELIKRFEDKDGDVHRAAVEVVGKLGSKEHVPELIKRFEDDVEDVRRAAVEAVGKLGSKEHVPELIKRFEDDDEDVRRAAVEAVGKLGSKEHVPELIKRFKD
;
A
#
# COMPACT_ATOMS: atom_id res chain seq x y z
N MET A 1 -18.32 2.78 16.25
CA MET A 1 -16.97 2.96 15.67
C MET A 1 -15.91 2.41 16.62
N PRO A 2 -15.86 2.79 17.92
CA PRO A 2 -14.91 2.21 18.88
C PRO A 2 -15.00 0.69 19.01
N GLU A 3 -16.21 0.12 18.93
CA GLU A 3 -16.44 -1.33 18.98
C GLU A 3 -15.86 -2.05 17.76
N LEU A 4 -15.88 -1.42 16.59
CA LEU A 4 -15.33 -1.98 15.36
C LEU A 4 -13.80 -1.98 15.40
N ILE A 5 -13.19 -0.90 15.89
CA ILE A 5 -11.74 -0.81 16.06
C ILE A 5 -11.22 -1.84 17.06
N LYS A 6 -11.99 -2.15 18.13
CA LYS A 6 -11.62 -3.23 19.06
C LYS A 6 -11.49 -4.59 18.38
N GLN A 7 -12.23 -4.84 17.29
CA GLN A 7 -12.16 -6.11 16.56
C GLN A 7 -10.84 -6.28 15.79
N PHE A 8 -10.01 -5.23 15.68
CA PHE A 8 -8.66 -5.38 15.13
C PHE A 8 -7.78 -6.28 16.00
N GLU A 9 -8.11 -6.47 17.27
CA GLU A 9 -7.35 -7.31 18.20
C GLU A 9 -8.05 -8.66 18.48
N ASP A 10 -9.03 -9.05 17.65
CA ASP A 10 -9.69 -10.35 17.81
C ASP A 10 -8.70 -11.51 17.53
N ASP A 11 -8.87 -12.61 18.24
CA ASP A 11 -8.02 -13.78 18.08
C ASP A 11 -8.20 -14.42 16.69
N ASP A 12 -9.42 -14.31 16.13
CA ASP A 12 -9.82 -14.81 14.81
C ASP A 12 -9.44 -13.81 13.71
N GLU A 13 -8.59 -14.24 12.78
CA GLU A 13 -8.15 -13.47 11.61
C GLU A 13 -9.29 -13.02 10.69
N ASP A 14 -10.34 -13.82 10.53
CA ASP A 14 -11.48 -13.46 9.69
C ASP A 14 -12.24 -12.27 10.31
N VAL A 15 -12.33 -12.23 11.64
CA VAL A 15 -12.92 -11.11 12.38
C VAL A 15 -12.06 -9.84 12.23
N ARG A 16 -10.73 -9.97 12.36
CA ARG A 16 -9.80 -8.85 12.16
C ARG A 16 -9.88 -8.29 10.73
N LEU A 17 -9.88 -9.18 9.74
CA LEU A 17 -10.00 -8.83 8.32
C LEU A 17 -11.31 -8.10 8.03
N ALA A 18 -12.43 -8.68 8.48
CA ALA A 18 -13.75 -8.08 8.31
C ALA A 18 -13.83 -6.68 8.93
N ALA A 19 -13.18 -6.49 10.09
CA ALA A 19 -13.10 -5.19 10.73
C ALA A 19 -12.31 -4.17 9.90
N VAL A 20 -11.12 -4.53 9.41
CA VAL A 20 -10.28 -3.68 8.55
C VAL A 20 -11.06 -3.27 7.29
N GLU A 21 -11.68 -4.22 6.61
CA GLU A 21 -12.49 -3.95 5.43
C GLU A 21 -13.68 -3.04 5.73
N ALA A 22 -14.37 -3.27 6.86
CA ALA A 22 -15.52 -2.47 7.25
C ALA A 22 -15.11 -1.01 7.49
N VAL A 23 -14.00 -0.75 8.17
CA VAL A 23 -13.45 0.61 8.36
C VAL A 23 -13.14 1.27 7.01
N GLY A 24 -12.55 0.51 6.08
CA GLY A 24 -12.26 0.99 4.72
C GLY A 24 -13.50 1.25 3.87
N LYS A 25 -14.56 0.44 4.00
CA LYS A 25 -15.86 0.64 3.34
C LYS A 25 -16.59 1.87 3.90
N LEU A 26 -16.47 2.12 5.20
CA LEU A 26 -17.04 3.29 5.87
C LEU A 26 -16.28 4.60 5.58
N GLY A 27 -15.07 4.52 5.01
CA GLY A 27 -14.30 5.72 4.66
C GLY A 27 -13.72 6.44 5.88
N SER A 28 -13.51 5.74 6.99
CA SER A 28 -13.16 6.33 8.29
C SER A 28 -11.69 6.74 8.38
N LYS A 29 -11.35 7.92 7.82
CA LYS A 29 -9.99 8.44 7.80
C LYS A 29 -9.39 8.71 9.17
N GLU A 30 -10.21 9.00 10.17
CA GLU A 30 -9.77 9.24 11.55
C GLU A 30 -9.14 8.00 12.20
N HIS A 31 -9.35 6.80 11.61
CA HIS A 31 -8.83 5.53 12.12
C HIS A 31 -7.67 4.95 11.31
N VAL A 32 -7.05 5.78 10.47
CA VAL A 32 -5.82 5.39 9.75
C VAL A 32 -4.68 5.00 10.70
N PRO A 33 -4.45 5.68 11.84
CA PRO A 33 -3.40 5.26 12.78
C PRO A 33 -3.60 3.84 13.33
N GLU A 34 -4.84 3.42 13.58
CA GLU A 34 -5.15 2.05 14.01
C GLU A 34 -4.98 1.04 12.88
N LEU A 35 -5.35 1.39 11.64
CA LEU A 35 -5.12 0.55 10.46
C LEU A 35 -3.63 0.32 10.19
N ILE A 36 -2.78 1.34 10.39
CA ILE A 36 -1.32 1.21 10.21
C ILE A 36 -0.72 0.18 11.16
N LYS A 37 -1.27 0.04 12.38
CA LYS A 37 -0.81 -1.02 13.31
C LYS A 37 -1.08 -2.43 12.78
N ARG A 38 -2.02 -2.60 11.84
CA ARG A 38 -2.31 -3.87 11.18
C ARG A 38 -1.39 -4.17 9.99
N PHE A 39 -0.47 -3.27 9.64
CA PHE A 39 0.60 -3.56 8.67
C PHE A 39 1.62 -4.58 9.20
N GLU A 40 1.49 -5.03 10.45
CA GLU A 40 2.34 -6.05 11.06
C GLU A 40 1.47 -7.20 11.60
N ASP A 41 0.24 -7.35 11.08
CA ASP A 41 -0.62 -8.47 11.48
C ASP A 41 0.03 -9.80 11.11
N LYS A 42 -0.14 -10.80 11.97
CA LYS A 42 0.38 -12.16 11.77
C LYS A 42 -0.26 -12.83 10.55
N ASP A 43 -1.47 -12.42 10.20
CA ASP A 43 -2.21 -12.93 9.05
C ASP A 43 -1.96 -12.06 7.82
N GLY A 44 -1.56 -12.70 6.71
CA GLY A 44 -1.19 -12.04 5.47
C GLY A 44 -2.35 -11.30 4.79
N ASP A 45 -3.58 -11.81 4.93
CA ASP A 45 -4.75 -11.16 4.33
C ASP A 45 -5.14 -9.91 5.12
N VAL A 46 -5.11 -9.95 6.46
CA VAL A 46 -5.31 -8.78 7.31
C VAL A 46 -4.24 -7.72 7.04
N HIS A 47 -2.98 -8.14 6.95
CA HIS A 47 -1.84 -7.30 6.65
C HIS A 47 -2.01 -6.58 5.30
N ARG A 48 -2.27 -7.33 4.21
CA ARG A 48 -2.52 -6.76 2.87
C ARG A 48 -3.71 -5.80 2.90
N ALA A 49 -4.83 -6.23 3.48
CA ALA A 49 -6.05 -5.43 3.53
C ALA A 49 -5.84 -4.08 4.22
N ALA A 50 -5.05 -4.05 5.29
CA ALA A 50 -4.74 -2.81 6.00
C ALA A 50 -4.02 -1.81 5.09
N VAL A 51 -3.00 -2.26 4.34
CA VAL A 51 -2.24 -1.43 3.39
C VAL A 51 -3.15 -0.89 2.29
N GLU A 52 -3.97 -1.74 1.68
CA GLU A 52 -4.93 -1.35 0.64
C GLU A 52 -5.94 -0.31 1.16
N VAL A 53 -6.48 -0.54 2.35
CA VAL A 53 -7.46 0.36 2.96
C VAL A 53 -6.85 1.73 3.24
N VAL A 54 -5.64 1.81 3.80
CA VAL A 54 -4.96 3.09 4.04
C VAL A 54 -4.74 3.85 2.73
N GLY A 55 -4.30 3.17 1.67
CA GLY A 55 -4.20 3.75 0.33
C GLY A 55 -5.54 4.26 -0.21
N LYS A 56 -6.62 3.50 -0.01
CA LYS A 56 -7.99 3.86 -0.42
C LYS A 56 -8.53 5.06 0.34
N LEU A 57 -8.26 5.17 1.64
CA LEU A 57 -8.69 6.29 2.48
C LEU A 57 -7.99 7.61 2.11
N GLY A 58 -6.93 7.55 1.32
CA GLY A 58 -6.33 8.75 0.77
C GLY A 58 -5.46 9.50 1.78
N SER A 59 -4.86 8.78 2.75
CA SER A 59 -4.10 9.40 3.83
C SER A 59 -2.67 9.73 3.39
N LYS A 60 -2.50 10.92 2.81
CA LYS A 60 -1.20 11.37 2.29
C LYS A 60 -0.15 11.56 3.37
N GLU A 61 -0.56 11.89 4.60
CA GLU A 61 0.35 12.10 5.72
C GLU A 61 1.06 10.78 6.13
N HIS A 62 0.49 9.63 5.79
CA HIS A 62 1.03 8.31 6.12
C HIS A 62 1.67 7.59 4.92
N VAL A 63 2.06 8.34 3.89
CA VAL A 63 2.86 7.80 2.77
C VAL A 63 4.18 7.16 3.25
N PRO A 64 4.93 7.74 4.21
CA PRO A 64 6.15 7.11 4.70
C PRO A 64 5.95 5.70 5.26
N GLU A 65 4.81 5.43 5.91
CA GLU A 65 4.45 4.10 6.41
C GLU A 65 4.17 3.13 5.28
N LEU A 66 3.49 3.57 4.22
CA LEU A 66 3.27 2.76 3.01
C LEU A 66 4.59 2.43 2.30
N ILE A 67 5.54 3.36 2.25
CA ILE A 67 6.84 3.13 1.59
C ILE A 67 7.66 2.07 2.32
N LYS A 68 7.57 1.99 3.65
CA LYS A 68 8.21 0.90 4.41
C LYS A 68 7.71 -0.48 3.99
N ARG A 69 6.50 -0.59 3.45
CA ARG A 69 5.93 -1.84 2.92
C ARG A 69 6.43 -2.21 1.53
N PHE A 70 7.27 -1.39 0.90
CA PHE A 70 7.92 -1.77 -0.36
C PHE A 70 8.96 -2.87 -0.16
N GLU A 71 9.43 -3.09 1.06
CA GLU A 71 10.41 -4.13 1.43
C GLU A 71 9.74 -5.29 2.20
N ASP A 72 8.42 -5.43 2.07
CA ASP A 72 7.68 -6.49 2.74
C ASP A 72 8.05 -7.88 2.18
N ASP A 73 8.09 -8.89 3.03
CA ASP A 73 8.37 -10.26 2.60
C ASP A 73 7.25 -10.81 1.69
N VAL A 74 6.01 -10.32 1.86
CA VAL A 74 4.85 -10.74 1.06
C VAL A 74 4.70 -9.85 -0.17
N GLU A 75 4.79 -10.42 -1.37
CA GLU A 75 4.69 -9.71 -2.65
C GLU A 75 3.38 -8.94 -2.82
N ASP A 76 2.29 -9.50 -2.32
CA ASP A 76 0.96 -8.90 -2.36
C ASP A 76 0.88 -7.61 -1.53
N VAL A 77 1.60 -7.56 -0.40
CA VAL A 77 1.73 -6.36 0.44
C VAL A 77 2.59 -5.32 -0.27
N ARG A 78 3.74 -5.73 -0.84
CA ARG A 78 4.60 -4.82 -1.62
C ARG A 78 3.82 -4.17 -2.76
N ARG A 79 3.04 -4.97 -3.51
CA ARG A 79 2.19 -4.51 -4.61
C ARG A 79 1.15 -3.51 -4.11
N ALA A 80 0.39 -3.86 -3.06
CA ALA A 80 -0.63 -2.99 -2.48
C ALA A 80 -0.05 -1.64 -2.03
N ALA A 81 1.15 -1.65 -1.44
CA ALA A 81 1.84 -0.45 -1.01
C ALA A 81 2.23 0.44 -2.20
N VAL A 82 2.81 -0.14 -3.24
CA VAL A 82 3.20 0.58 -4.47
C VAL A 82 1.98 1.22 -5.14
N GLU A 83 0.88 0.47 -5.28
CA GLU A 83 -0.38 0.98 -5.82
C GLU A 83 -0.95 2.13 -4.96
N ALA A 84 -0.92 1.99 -3.64
CA ALA A 84 -1.37 3.01 -2.70
C ALA A 84 -0.58 4.30 -2.85
N VAL A 85 0.75 4.25 -2.85
CA VAL A 85 1.61 5.44 -3.01
C VAL A 85 1.38 6.13 -4.35
N GLY A 86 1.24 5.35 -5.43
CA GLY A 86 0.89 5.88 -6.76
C GLY A 86 -0.47 6.59 -6.76
N LYS A 87 -1.49 6.00 -6.14
CA LYS A 87 -2.83 6.58 -6.02
C LYS A 87 -2.86 7.85 -5.17
N LEU A 88 -2.05 7.92 -4.13
CA LEU A 88 -1.94 9.09 -3.24
C LEU A 88 -1.28 10.29 -3.92
N GLY A 89 -0.69 10.10 -5.10
CA GLY A 89 -0.12 11.20 -5.87
C GLY A 89 1.23 11.67 -5.32
N SER A 90 1.97 10.79 -4.66
CA SER A 90 3.19 11.15 -3.93
C SER A 90 4.40 11.30 -4.86
N LYS A 91 4.49 12.45 -5.54
CA LYS A 91 5.55 12.74 -6.52
C LYS A 91 6.95 12.80 -5.92
N GLU A 92 7.08 13.19 -4.66
CA GLU A 92 8.38 13.27 -3.99
C GLU A 92 9.01 11.87 -3.78
N HIS A 93 8.20 10.81 -3.84
CA HIS A 93 8.62 9.42 -3.62
C HIS A 93 8.70 8.59 -4.91
N VAL A 94 8.82 9.25 -6.06
CA VAL A 94 9.03 8.54 -7.33
C VAL A 94 10.36 7.76 -7.37
N PRO A 95 11.47 8.25 -6.78
CA PRO A 95 12.70 7.45 -6.71
C PRO A 95 12.52 6.08 -6.03
N GLU A 96 11.70 6.01 -4.97
CA GLU A 96 11.34 4.75 -4.29
C GLU A 96 10.52 3.83 -5.19
N LEU A 97 9.56 4.39 -5.93
CA LEU A 97 8.77 3.63 -6.91
C LEU A 97 9.63 3.07 -8.05
N ILE A 98 10.62 3.83 -8.54
CA ILE A 98 11.54 3.36 -9.59
C ILE A 98 12.34 2.13 -9.13
N LYS A 99 12.78 2.09 -7.87
CA LYS A 99 13.49 0.92 -7.32
C LYS A 99 12.66 -0.36 -7.36
N ARG A 100 11.32 -0.26 -7.46
CA ARG A 100 10.43 -1.43 -7.61
C ARG A 100 10.32 -1.95 -9.04
N PHE A 101 10.99 -1.32 -10.01
CA PHE A 101 11.10 -1.90 -11.37
C PHE A 101 11.95 -3.17 -11.41
N GLU A 102 12.78 -3.36 -10.38
CA GLU A 102 13.68 -4.50 -10.17
C GLU A 102 13.16 -5.47 -9.09
N ASP A 103 11.88 -5.34 -8.66
CA ASP A 103 11.29 -6.30 -7.72
C ASP A 103 11.26 -7.71 -8.34
N ASP A 104 11.42 -8.74 -7.51
CA ASP A 104 11.40 -10.14 -7.95
C ASP A 104 10.02 -10.54 -8.49
N ASP A 105 8.94 -9.95 -7.96
CA ASP A 105 7.57 -10.23 -8.38
C ASP A 105 7.13 -9.37 -9.58
N GLU A 106 6.47 -10.01 -10.56
CA GLU A 106 6.03 -9.33 -11.78
C GLU A 106 4.92 -8.31 -11.55
N ASP A 107 3.97 -8.61 -10.66
CA ASP A 107 2.85 -7.74 -10.39
C ASP A 107 3.30 -6.49 -9.61
N VAL A 108 4.29 -6.62 -8.72
CA VAL A 108 4.95 -5.47 -8.07
C VAL A 108 5.67 -4.59 -9.11
N ARG A 109 6.45 -5.19 -10.02
CA ARG A 109 7.10 -4.43 -11.11
C ARG A 109 6.09 -3.68 -11.97
N ARG A 110 4.98 -4.33 -12.34
CA ARG A 110 3.90 -3.71 -13.12
C ARG A 110 3.25 -2.55 -12.36
N ALA A 111 2.91 -2.75 -11.08
CA ALA A 111 2.31 -1.73 -10.24
C ALA A 111 3.22 -0.49 -10.13
N ALA A 112 4.54 -0.70 -10.03
CA ALA A 112 5.51 0.38 -9.95
C ALA A 112 5.53 1.23 -11.23
N VAL A 113 5.60 0.58 -12.40
CA VAL A 113 5.57 1.26 -13.70
C VAL A 113 4.28 2.06 -13.86
N GLU A 114 3.14 1.48 -13.50
CA GLU A 114 1.86 2.18 -13.52
C GLU A 114 1.81 3.37 -12.56
N ALA A 115 2.32 3.21 -11.34
CA ALA A 115 2.35 4.28 -10.34
C ALA A 115 3.19 5.47 -10.83
N VAL A 116 4.40 5.23 -11.34
CA VAL A 116 5.26 6.28 -11.91
C VAL A 116 4.59 6.95 -13.11
N GLY A 117 3.94 6.16 -13.99
CA GLY A 117 3.17 6.68 -15.11
C GLY A 117 2.01 7.59 -14.68
N LYS A 118 1.23 7.17 -13.67
CA LYS A 118 0.11 7.94 -13.09
C LYS A 118 0.58 9.25 -12.45
N LEU A 119 1.76 9.27 -11.85
CA LEU A 119 2.36 10.47 -11.25
C LEU A 119 2.86 11.47 -12.31
N GLY A 120 2.98 11.05 -13.58
CA GLY A 120 3.38 11.91 -14.68
C GLY A 120 4.78 12.47 -14.52
N SER A 121 5.69 11.70 -13.90
CA SER A 121 7.06 12.14 -13.65
C SER A 121 7.89 12.10 -14.93
N LYS A 122 7.85 13.20 -15.69
CA LYS A 122 8.56 13.36 -16.97
C LYS A 122 10.07 13.23 -16.83
N GLU A 123 10.62 13.61 -15.67
CA GLU A 123 12.04 13.49 -15.35
C GLU A 123 12.51 12.03 -15.27
N HIS A 124 11.60 11.08 -15.05
CA HIS A 124 11.89 9.65 -14.89
C HIS A 124 11.51 8.79 -16.10
N VAL A 125 11.26 9.43 -17.24
CA VAL A 125 11.01 8.76 -18.52
C VAL A 125 12.20 7.89 -18.97
N PRO A 126 13.48 8.29 -18.80
CA PRO A 126 14.62 7.43 -19.16
C PRO A 126 14.60 6.07 -18.45
N GLU A 127 14.28 6.06 -17.16
CA GLU A 127 14.18 4.87 -16.32
C GLU A 127 13.04 3.95 -16.79
N LEU A 128 11.88 4.53 -17.13
CA LEU A 128 10.77 3.79 -17.74
C LEU A 128 11.18 3.12 -19.06
N ILE A 129 11.86 3.87 -19.95
CA ILE A 129 12.31 3.34 -21.25
C ILE A 129 13.31 2.21 -21.07
N LYS A 130 14.22 2.29 -20.10
CA LYS A 130 15.18 1.21 -19.82
C LYS A 130 14.44 -0.08 -19.47
N ARG A 131 13.43 0.00 -18.59
CA ARG A 131 12.67 -1.16 -18.13
C ARG A 131 11.88 -1.88 -19.22
N PHE A 132 11.38 -1.17 -20.23
CA PHE A 132 10.64 -1.77 -21.36
C PHE A 132 11.54 -2.44 -22.42
N LYS A 133 12.86 -2.33 -22.30
CA LYS A 133 13.81 -2.94 -23.24
C LYS A 133 14.37 -4.29 -22.76
N ASP A 134 14.13 -4.62 -21.48
CA ASP A 134 14.50 -5.88 -20.83
C ASP A 134 13.27 -6.80 -20.76
#